data_AF-A0AAJ6EUJ7-F1
#
_entry.id   AF-A0AAJ6EUJ7-F1
#
_cell.length_a   1.000
_cell.length_b   1.000
_cell.length_c   1.000
_cell.angle_alpha   90.00
_cell.angle_beta   90.00
_cell.angle_gamma   90.00
#
_symmetry.space_group_name_H-M   'P 1'
#
loop_
_entity.id
_entity.type
_entity.pdbx_description
1 polymer ?
#
loop_
_entity_poly.entity_id
_entity_poly.type
_entity_poly.pdbx_seq_one_letter_code
_entity_poly.pdbx_strand_id
1 'polypeptide(L)' 'MEAAIDRIMLTYDLLLNRTAAASDEARAKVTEYVRTLFEAGETDPHRLTVCGLTYLRQLDGSTDHVKAGYTGL' A
#
# COMPACT_ATOMS: atom_id res chain seq x y z
N MET A 1 -9.34 1.11 -11.04
CA MET A 1 -9.05 1.76 -9.74
C MET A 1 -9.65 0.97 -8.58
N GLU A 2 -10.98 0.85 -8.47
CA GLU A 2 -11.62 0.17 -7.32
C GLU A 2 -11.22 -1.29 -7.15
N ALA A 3 -11.12 -2.06 -8.25
CA ALA A 3 -10.65 -3.45 -8.19
C ALA A 3 -9.20 -3.60 -7.66
N ALA A 4 -8.35 -2.58 -7.82
CA ALA A 4 -7.01 -2.58 -7.24
C ALA A 4 -7.07 -2.31 -5.74
N ILE A 5 -7.89 -1.34 -5.31
CA ILE A 5 -8.10 -1.01 -3.89
C ILE A 5 -8.68 -2.21 -3.14
N ASP A 6 -9.66 -2.90 -3.72
CA ASP A 6 -10.26 -4.10 -3.12
C ASP A 6 -9.23 -5.22 -2.93
N ARG A 7 -8.41 -5.49 -3.95
CA ARG A 7 -7.28 -6.44 -3.84
C ARG A 7 -6.25 -6.03 -2.79
N ILE A 8 -5.90 -4.75 -2.71
CA ILE A 8 -4.98 -4.23 -1.71
C ILE A 8 -5.56 -4.48 -0.32
N MET A 9 -6.80 -4.07 -0.06
CA MET A 9 -7.46 -4.23 1.22
C MET A 9 -7.58 -5.69 1.63
N LEU A 10 -7.98 -6.57 0.71
CA LEU A 10 -8.10 -8.00 0.97
C LEU A 10 -6.75 -8.63 1.35
N THR A 11 -5.69 -8.24 0.64
CA THR A 11 -4.33 -8.70 0.94
C THR A 11 -3.81 -8.13 2.26
N TYR A 12 -4.12 -6.86 2.53
CA TYR A 12 -3.69 -6.16 3.74
C TYR A 12 -4.35 -6.69 5.00
N ASP A 13 -5.66 -6.98 4.93
CA ASP A 13 -6.44 -7.58 6.01
C ASP A 13 -5.87 -8.97 6.39
N LEU A 14 -5.57 -9.79 5.38
CA LEU A 14 -4.91 -11.10 5.53
C LEU A 14 -3.53 -11.03 6.19
N LEU A 15 -2.74 -10.01 5.88
CA LEU A 15 -1.35 -9.88 6.34
C LEU A 15 -1.23 -9.43 7.80
N LEU A 16 -2.15 -8.59 8.26
CA LEU A 16 -1.93 -7.80 9.48
C LEU A 16 -2.93 -8.09 10.61
N ASN A 17 -3.95 -8.94 10.38
CA ASN A 17 -5.00 -9.28 11.37
C ASN A 17 -5.39 -8.08 12.25
N ARG A 18 -5.63 -6.94 11.60
CA ARG A 18 -5.77 -5.65 12.28
C ARG A 18 -7.21 -5.36 12.67
N THR A 19 -7.35 -4.43 13.60
CA THR A 19 -8.66 -3.93 14.02
C THR A 19 -9.33 -3.16 12.87
N ALA A 20 -10.66 -3.23 12.80
CA ALA A 20 -11.44 -2.57 11.75
C ALA A 20 -11.13 -1.07 11.61
N ALA A 21 -10.81 -0.38 12.72
CA ALA A 21 -10.41 1.03 12.71
C ALA A 21 -9.12 1.29 11.91
N ALA A 22 -8.11 0.43 12.06
CA ALA A 22 -6.86 0.58 11.32
C ALA A 22 -7.00 0.21 9.83
N SER A 23 -7.89 -0.74 9.52
CA SER A 23 -8.24 -1.07 8.14
C SER A 23 -8.98 0.09 7.45
N ASP A 24 -9.86 0.80 8.16
CA ASP A 24 -10.56 1.98 7.61
C ASP A 24 -9.60 3.14 7.30
N GLU A 25 -8.70 3.46 8.24
CA GLU A 25 -7.65 4.46 8.00
C GLU A 25 -6.73 4.08 6.85
N ALA A 26 -6.34 2.81 6.75
CA ALA A 26 -5.54 2.30 5.63
C ALA A 26 -6.30 2.43 4.30
N ARG A 27 -7.60 2.12 4.28
CA ARG A 27 -8.44 2.25 3.09
C ARG A 27 -8.49 3.69 2.59
N ALA A 28 -8.69 4.65 3.49
CA ALA A 28 -8.72 6.07 3.13
C ALA A 28 -7.38 6.52 2.52
N LYS A 29 -6.26 6.20 3.19
CA LYS A 29 -4.91 6.59 2.74
C LYS A 29 -4.53 5.94 1.41
N VAL A 30 -4.81 4.65 1.22
CA VAL A 30 -4.46 3.98 -0.04
C VAL A 30 -5.34 4.43 -1.20
N THR A 31 -6.60 4.79 -0.93
CA THR A 31 -7.52 5.32 -1.95
C THR A 31 -6.99 6.64 -2.51
N GLU A 32 -6.58 7.57 -1.63
CA GLU A 32 -5.96 8.84 -2.03
C GLU A 32 -4.66 8.62 -2.82
N TYR A 33 -3.83 7.68 -2.39
CA TYR A 33 -2.56 7.36 -3.06
C TYR A 33 -2.77 6.75 -4.45
N VAL A 34 -3.66 5.76 -4.56
CA VAL A 34 -4.03 5.13 -5.84
C VAL A 34 -4.69 6.14 -6.78
N ARG A 35 -5.50 7.07 -6.26
CA ARG A 35 -6.06 8.17 -7.05
C ARG A 35 -4.97 9.05 -7.62
N THR A 36 -4.01 9.46 -6.79
CA THR A 36 -2.86 10.28 -7.21
C THR A 36 -2.05 9.59 -8.31
N LEU A 37 -1.77 8.28 -8.18
CA LEU A 37 -1.09 7.49 -9.21
C LEU A 37 -1.87 7.44 -10.51
N PHE A 38 -3.19 7.25 -10.42
CA PHE A 38 -4.07 7.22 -11.58
C PHE A 38 -4.12 8.58 -12.29
N GLU A 39 -4.19 9.68 -11.55
CA GLU A 39 -4.10 11.05 -12.06
C GLU A 39 -2.73 11.33 -12.70
N ALA A 40 -1.65 10.69 -12.22
CA ALA A 40 -0.32 10.74 -12.82
C ALA A 40 -0.16 9.87 -14.08
N GLY A 41 -1.21 9.13 -14.50
CA GLY A 41 -1.20 8.29 -15.69
C GLY A 41 -0.90 6.80 -15.44
N GLU A 42 -0.67 6.39 -14.19
CA GLU A 42 -0.52 4.98 -13.84
C GLU A 42 -1.90 4.30 -13.83
N THR A 43 -2.17 3.55 -14.89
CA THR A 43 -3.43 2.80 -15.07
C THR A 43 -3.26 1.30 -14.89
N ASP A 44 -2.02 0.82 -14.70
CA ASP A 44 -1.72 -0.59 -14.57
C ASP A 44 -2.25 -1.13 -13.22
N PRO A 45 -3.20 -2.08 -13.24
CA PRO A 45 -3.86 -2.56 -12.02
C PRO A 45 -2.89 -3.31 -11.10
N HIS A 46 -1.87 -3.96 -11.65
CA HIS A 46 -0.89 -4.69 -10.86
C HIS A 46 0.05 -3.73 -10.12
N ARG A 47 0.58 -2.72 -10.81
CA ARG A 47 1.39 -1.65 -10.22
C ARG A 47 0.64 -0.87 -9.17
N LEU A 48 -0.61 -0.47 -9.43
CA LEU A 48 -1.43 0.22 -8.44
C LEU A 48 -1.60 -0.63 -7.17
N THR A 49 -1.79 -1.95 -7.32
CA THR A 49 -1.91 -2.88 -6.20
C THR A 49 -0.61 -2.99 -5.41
N VAL A 50 0.53 -3.20 -6.09
CA VAL A 50 1.85 -3.35 -5.43
C VAL A 50 2.30 -2.04 -4.78
N CYS A 51 2.15 -0.90 -5.46
CA CYS A 51 2.45 0.42 -4.90
C CYS A 51 1.56 0.73 -3.69
N GLY A 52 0.26 0.43 -3.77
CA GLY A 52 -0.67 0.62 -2.64
C GLY A 52 -0.32 -0.23 -1.42
N LEU A 53 -0.01 -1.52 -1.61
CA LEU A 53 0.42 -2.42 -0.52
C LEU A 53 1.74 -1.96 0.11
N THR A 54 2.70 -1.54 -0.72
CA THR A 54 3.99 -1.03 -0.26
C THR A 54 3.82 0.24 0.56
N TYR A 55 2.99 1.17 0.09
CA TYR A 55 2.66 2.41 0.81
C TYR A 55 2.02 2.12 2.18
N LEU A 56 1.05 1.21 2.23
CA LEU A 56 0.41 0.81 3.49
C LEU A 56 1.35 0.11 4.47
N ARG A 57 2.32 -0.68 3.97
CA ARG A 57 3.36 -1.29 4.79
C ARG A 57 4.35 -0.26 5.34
N GLN A 58 4.69 0.77 4.56
CA GLN A 58 5.53 1.88 5.02
C GLN A 58 4.84 2.68 6.13
N LEU A 59 3.55 2.98 5.97
CA LEU A 59 2.74 3.68 6.98
C LEU A 59 2.61 2.91 8.29
N ASP A 60 2.56 1.58 8.22
CA ASP A 60 2.46 0.70 9.39
C ASP A 60 3.73 0.68 10.25
N GLY A 61 4.84 1.25 9.76
CA GLY A 61 6.11 1.20 10.48
C GLY A 61 6.80 -0.16 10.42
N SER A 62 6.17 -1.18 9.83
CA SER A 62 6.78 -2.46 9.42
C SER A 62 7.70 -2.31 8.21
N THR A 63 8.42 -1.19 8.10
CA THR A 63 9.68 -1.16 7.36
C THR A 63 10.69 -1.82 8.28
N ASP A 64 10.75 -3.15 8.19
CA ASP A 64 11.93 -3.89 8.60
C ASP A 64 13.15 -3.14 8.07
N HIS A 65 14.11 -3.00 8.97
CA HIS A 65 15.21 -2.07 8.94
C HIS A 65 16.18 -2.39 7.79
N VAL A 66 15.80 -2.18 6.53
CA VAL A 66 16.75 -2.08 5.42
C VAL A 66 17.26 -0.64 5.35
N LYS A 67 17.77 -0.17 6.50
CA LYS A 67 18.96 0.67 6.58
C LYS A 67 20.14 -0.24 6.99
N ALA A 68 20.39 -1.28 6.19
CA ALA A 68 21.62 -2.05 6.26
C ALA A 68 21.92 -2.58 4.85
N GLY A 69 22.88 -1.97 4.15
CA GLY A 69 23.56 -2.67 3.05
C GLY A 69 23.53 -2.08 1.63
N TYR A 70 23.26 -0.79 1.42
CA TYR A 70 23.66 -0.11 0.18
C TYR A 70 24.66 1.02 0.46
N THR A 71 25.75 0.68 1.15
CA THR A 71 27.05 1.34 0.94
C THR A 71 27.94 0.36 0.19
N GLY A 72 27.63 0.18 -1.09
CA GLY A 72 28.53 -0.42 -2.07
C GLY A 72 29.08 0.70 -2.92
N LEU A 73 30.03 1.46 -2.38
CA LEU A 73 30.94 2.37 -3.08
C LEU A 73 32.18 2.57 -2.20
#